data_AF-A0A0C2H944-F1
#
_entry.id   AF-A0A0C2H944-F1
#
_cell.length_a   1.000
_cell.length_b   1.000
_cell.length_c   1.000
_cell.angle_alpha   90.00
_cell.angle_beta   90.00
_cell.angle_gamma   90.00
#
_symmetry.space_group_name_H-M   'P 1'
#
loop_
_entity.id
_entity.type
_entity.pdbx_description
1 polymer ?
#
loop_
_entity_poly.entity_id
_entity_poly.type
_entity_poly.pdbx_seq_one_letter_code
_entity_poly.pdbx_strand_id
1 'polypeptide(L)' 'MIDIAEHRNEMRAAFVEVYEFDEAIRKAREMTDPSETLIIVTADHTHAVTMPGYLPVDKDLFGE' A
#
# COMPACT_ATOMS: atom_id res chain seq x y z
N MET A 1 9.43 1.16 -2.10
CA MET A 1 10.17 -0.11 -2.20
C MET A 1 9.27 -1.33 -1.94
N ILE A 2 8.00 -1.26 -2.39
CA ILE A 2 6.99 -2.31 -2.15
C ILE A 2 7.47 -3.65 -2.73
N ASP A 3 7.80 -3.68 -4.02
CA ASP A 3 8.31 -4.86 -4.74
C ASP A 3 9.53 -5.53 -4.05
N ILE A 4 10.50 -4.74 -3.59
CA ILE A 4 11.70 -5.26 -2.93
C ILE A 4 11.35 -5.90 -1.59
N ALA A 5 10.45 -5.30 -0.81
CA ALA A 5 10.01 -5.86 0.46
C ALA A 5 9.20 -7.14 0.25
N GLU A 6 8.33 -7.18 -0.76
CA GLU A 6 7.58 -8.39 -1.12
C GLU A 6 8.49 -9.51 -1.63
N HIS A 7 9.53 -9.20 -2.42
CA HIS A 7 10.56 -10.18 -2.81
C HIS A 7 11.33 -10.78 -1.63
N ARG A 8 11.44 -10.04 -0.53
CA ARG A 8 12.09 -10.50 0.71
C ARG A 8 11.11 -11.15 1.70
N ASN A 9 9.82 -11.22 1.37
CA ASN A 9 8.74 -11.61 2.28
C ASN A 9 8.69 -10.78 3.58
N GLU A 10 9.11 -9.51 3.52
CA GLU A 10 9.13 -8.57 4.65
C GLU A 10 7.83 -7.76 4.70
N MET A 11 6.70 -8.40 5.04
CA MET A 11 5.38 -7.76 4.91
C MET A 11 5.21 -6.49 5.76
N ARG A 12 5.79 -6.42 6.97
CA ARG A 12 5.76 -5.17 7.75
C ARG A 12 6.37 -4.00 6.97
N ALA A 13 7.50 -4.22 6.31
CA ALA A 13 8.15 -3.21 5.48
C ALA A 13 7.32 -2.91 4.21
N ALA A 14 6.77 -3.93 3.55
CA ALA A 14 5.94 -3.74 2.37
C ALA A 14 4.71 -2.85 2.68
N PHE A 15 4.02 -3.09 3.80
CA PHE A 15 2.88 -2.28 4.22
C PHE A 15 3.27 -0.84 4.61
N VAL A 16 4.44 -0.62 5.22
CA VAL A 16 4.97 0.74 5.45
C VAL A 16 5.21 1.44 4.11
N GLU A 17 5.83 0.77 3.15
CA GLU A 17 6.09 1.35 1.82
C GLU A 17 4.81 1.64 1.03
N VAL A 18 3.76 0.80 1.18
CA VAL A 18 2.43 1.07 0.62
C VAL A 18 1.80 2.29 1.28
N TYR A 19 1.92 2.43 2.60
CA TYR A 19 1.41 3.59 3.33
C TYR A 19 2.09 4.89 2.90
N GLU A 20 3.42 4.91 2.77
CA GLU A 20 4.16 6.07 2.27
C GLU A 20 3.79 6.41 0.82
N PHE A 21 3.50 5.40 0.00
CA PHE A 21 3.00 5.61 -1.36
C PHE A 21 1.61 6.26 -1.37
N ASP A 22 0.70 5.83 -0.48
CA ASP A 22 -0.62 6.48 -0.31
C ASP A 22 -0.50 7.93 0.18
N GLU A 23 0.43 8.20 1.11
CA GLU A 23 0.69 9.56 1.58
C GLU A 23 1.22 10.47 0.46
N ALA A 24 2.03 9.95 -0.46
CA ALA A 24 2.45 10.69 -1.66
C ALA A 24 1.27 10.98 -2.60
N ILE A 25 0.35 10.03 -2.78
CA ILE A 25 -0.89 10.24 -3.56
C ILE A 25 -1.76 11.29 -2.89
N ARG A 26 -1.95 11.22 -1.57
CA ARG A 26 -2.67 12.23 -0.79
C ARG A 26 -2.05 13.60 -0.99
N LYS A 27 -0.74 13.69 -0.90
CA LYS A 27 -0.02 14.95 -1.10
C LYS A 27 -0.19 15.50 -2.51
N ALA A 28 -0.12 14.66 -3.54
CA ALA A 28 -0.38 15.06 -4.92
C ALA A 28 -1.80 15.63 -5.07
N ARG A 29 -2.82 14.98 -4.51
CA ARG A 29 -4.21 15.47 -4.53
C ARG A 29 -4.37 16.83 -3.85
N GLU A 30 -3.66 17.09 -2.76
CA GLU A 30 -3.66 18.40 -2.09
C GLU A 30 -2.99 19.50 -2.93
N MET A 31 -2.12 19.13 -3.87
CA MET A 31 -1.33 20.06 -4.68
C MET A 31 -1.92 20.32 -6.08
N THR A 32 -2.98 19.59 -6.47
CA THR A 32 -3.55 19.64 -7.83
C THR A 32 -5.05 19.90 -7.80
N ASP A 33 -5.58 20.60 -8.82
CA ASP A 33 -7.03 20.75 -9.02
C ASP A 33 -7.60 19.51 -9.74
N PRO A 34 -8.54 18.77 -9.13
CA PRO A 34 -9.16 17.59 -9.75
C PRO A 34 -9.94 17.88 -11.04
N SER A 35 -10.36 19.13 -11.29
CA SER A 35 -11.05 19.52 -12.53
C SER A 35 -10.10 19.64 -13.73
N GLU A 36 -8.80 19.81 -13.47
CA GLU A 36 -7.77 19.99 -14.49
C GLU A 36 -6.75 18.83 -14.51
N THR A 37 -6.70 18.04 -13.43
CA THR A 37 -5.69 16.98 -13.24
C THR A 37 -6.35 15.63 -12.95
N LEU A 38 -6.13 14.67 -13.85
CA LEU A 38 -6.47 13.26 -13.64
C LEU A 38 -5.28 12.53 -13.00
N ILE A 39 -5.50 11.93 -11.82
CA ILE A 39 -4.52 11.06 -11.14
C ILE A 39 -4.94 9.61 -11.35
N ILE A 40 -4.01 8.79 -11.87
CA ILE A 40 -4.18 7.34 -12.05
C ILE A 40 -3.15 6.63 -11.17
N VAL A 41 -3.61 5.63 -10.42
CA VAL A 41 -2.78 4.78 -9.56
C VAL A 41 -2.96 3.35 -10.02
N THR A 42 -1.86 2.63 -10.19
CA THR A 42 -1.85 1.22 -10.61
C THR A 42 -0.62 0.52 -10.05
N ALA A 43 -0.64 -0.81 -10.06
CA ALA A 43 0.56 -1.62 -10.01
C ALA A 43 0.93 -2.07 -11.43
N ASP A 44 2.21 -2.37 -11.66
CA ASP A 44 2.71 -3.00 -12.87
C ASP A 44 2.55 -4.53 -12.83
N HIS A 45 2.68 -5.14 -11.65
CA HIS A 45 2.37 -6.54 -11.39
C HIS A 45 1.99 -6.80 -9.91
N THR A 46 1.78 -8.07 -9.56
CA THR A 46 1.51 -8.52 -8.19
C THR A 46 2.60 -9.49 -7.72
N HIS A 47 2.58 -9.82 -6.43
CA HIS A 47 3.38 -10.88 -5.83
C HIS A 47 2.47 -11.94 -5.22
N ALA A 48 3.04 -13.06 -4.77
CA ALA A 48 2.30 -14.17 -4.17
C ALA A 48 1.84 -13.91 -2.72
N VAL A 49 1.41 -12.67 -2.41
CA VAL A 49 0.90 -12.27 -1.10
C VAL A 49 -0.51 -12.83 -0.92
N THR A 50 -0.78 -13.42 0.24
CA THR A 50 -2.13 -13.87 0.63
C THR A 50 -2.45 -13.39 2.04
N MET A 51 -3.71 -13.06 2.31
CA MET A 51 -4.19 -12.76 3.66
C MET A 51 -4.93 -13.98 4.23
N PRO A 52 -4.57 -14.48 5.43
CA PRO A 52 -5.28 -15.59 6.04
C PRO A 52 -6.72 -15.20 6.41
N GLY A 53 -7.63 -16.16 6.34
CA GLY A 53 -9.02 -15.98 6.77
C GLY A 53 -9.19 -16.03 8.28
N TYR A 54 -10.39 -15.65 8.75
CA TYR A 54 -10.80 -15.67 10.16
C TYR A 54 -9.94 -14.82 11.11
N LEU A 55 -9.48 -13.66 10.64
CA LEU A 55 -8.79 -12.68 11.47
C LEU A 55 -9.78 -11.86 12.33
N PRO A 56 -9.47 -11.61 13.63
CA PRO A 56 -10.24 -10.68 14.45
C PRO A 56 -10.13 -9.25 13.91
N VAL A 57 -11.25 -8.53 13.86
CA VAL A 57 -11.30 -7.14 13.34
C VAL A 57 -10.70 -6.11 14.29
N ASP A 58 -10.52 -6.48 15.55
CA ASP A 58 -10.00 -5.65 16.64
C ASP A 58 -8.51 -5.88 16.89
N LYS A 59 -7.86 -6.71 16.07
CA LYS A 59 -6.43 -7.01 16.14
C LYS A 59 -5.71 -6.40 14.95
N ASP A 60 -4.44 -6.05 15.14
CA ASP A 60 -3.61 -5.64 14.01
C ASP A 60 -3.31 -6.84 13.10
N LEU A 61 -2.90 -6.53 11.86
CA LEU A 61 -2.67 -7.51 10.81
C LEU A 61 -1.49 -8.46 11.10
N PHE A 62 -0.56 -8.06 11.97
CA PHE A 62 0.64 -8.80 12.35
C PHE A 62 0.52 -9.49 13.73
N GLY A 63 -0.61 -9.32 14.42
CA GLY A 63 -1.01 -10.10 15.59
C GLY A 63 -0.42 -9.66 16.94
N GLU A 64 -0.13 -8.38 17.13
CA GLU A 64 0.33 -7.81 18.41
C GLU A 64 -0.83 -7.24 19.27
#